data_AF-A0A3M1SW09-F1
#
_entry.id   AF-A0A3M1SW09-F1
#
_cell.length_a   1.000
_cell.length_b   1.000
_cell.length_c   1.000
_cell.angle_alpha   90.00
_cell.angle_beta   90.00
_cell.angle_gamma   90.00
#
_symmetry.space_group_name_H-M   'P 1'
#
loop_
_entity.id
_entity.type
_entity.pdbx_description
1 polymer ?
#
loop_
_entity_poly.entity_id
_entity_poly.type
_entity_poly.pdbx_seq_one_letter_code
_entity_poly.pdbx_strand_id
1 'polypeptide(L)'
;GLPEKARQEGLDPHEYMKKYGAFELEKHCYELHMQPLSETELHGAEIIEETGDVIKNGKIIGVLVDGIARQGFPTPSRRQEFFSQTLKDWGWGEYAFPTYIKSHIHPEKLDKSKDEVVLVATFRLPTLIHTRSGNAKWLAEISNRNPVWINVEDAKRWGVKTGDLIRVNTEIGYFVNRVWVTESIKPGVVACSHHMGRWRRKQDPGGNRWAANLVKVEQVEEGKWRMTNEEGVSSYESSDPDTSLIFWSDGGVHQNITFPVQPDPISGMHCWHQKVTIEKAHEGDRYGDIFVDTEKAFSVYKKWLGLTRPGPGPNGLRRPLWLGRPFRPSDHTFYVR
;
A
#
# COMPACT_ATOMS: atom_id res chain seq x y z
N GLY A 1 -9.40 25.32 19.31
CA GLY A 1 -9.41 23.84 19.26
C GLY A 1 -10.82 23.31 19.40
N LEU A 2 -11.03 22.00 19.24
CA LEU A 2 -12.36 21.37 19.21
C LEU A 2 -13.29 21.76 20.40
N PRO A 3 -12.83 21.80 21.67
CA PRO A 3 -13.70 22.21 22.78
C PRO A 3 -14.23 23.64 22.68
N GLU A 4 -13.43 24.56 22.13
CA GLU A 4 -13.85 25.94 21.92
C GLU A 4 -14.89 26.02 20.81
N LYS A 5 -14.66 25.31 19.70
CA LYS A 5 -15.59 25.29 18.56
C LYS A 5 -16.93 24.65 18.93
N ALA A 6 -16.91 23.57 19.70
CA ALA A 6 -18.12 22.91 20.19
C ALA A 6 -18.94 23.85 21.08
N ARG A 7 -18.29 24.56 22.02
CA ARG A 7 -18.96 25.53 22.90
C ARG A 7 -19.65 26.68 22.16
N GLN A 8 -19.08 27.14 21.05
CA GLN A 8 -19.70 28.18 20.21
C GLN A 8 -21.08 27.76 19.65
N GLU A 9 -21.36 26.46 19.59
CA GLU A 9 -22.63 25.90 19.16
C GLU A 9 -23.46 25.30 20.32
N GLY A 10 -23.03 25.50 21.58
CA GLY A 10 -23.67 24.90 22.75
C GLY A 10 -23.53 23.38 22.81
N LEU A 11 -22.52 22.82 22.13
CA LEU A 11 -22.23 21.38 22.09
C LEU A 11 -20.99 21.05 22.94
N ASP A 12 -20.91 19.82 23.41
CA ASP A 12 -19.64 19.24 23.84
C ASP A 12 -18.82 18.72 22.62
N PRO A 13 -17.51 18.42 22.78
CA PRO A 13 -16.68 17.89 21.70
C PRO A 13 -17.24 16.62 21.02
N HIS A 14 -17.89 15.74 21.78
CA HIS A 14 -18.44 14.49 21.27
C HIS A 14 -19.71 14.73 20.44
N GLU A 15 -20.60 15.60 20.90
CA GLU A 15 -21.80 16.04 20.17
C GLU A 15 -21.43 16.78 18.88
N TYR A 16 -20.42 17.65 18.94
CA TYR A 16 -19.90 18.32 17.75
C TYR A 16 -19.42 17.31 16.70
N MET A 17 -18.63 16.32 17.13
CA MET A 17 -18.13 15.27 16.24
C MET A 17 -19.23 14.33 15.74
N LYS A 18 -20.30 14.09 16.51
CA LYS A 18 -21.49 13.38 16.03
C LYS A 18 -22.21 14.14 14.92
N LYS A 19 -22.29 15.47 15.04
CA LYS A 19 -22.98 16.34 14.08
C LYS A 19 -22.16 16.54 12.80
N TYR A 20 -20.86 16.81 12.91
CA TYR A 20 -20.02 17.21 11.78
C TYR A 20 -19.06 16.11 11.28
N GLY A 21 -18.70 15.14 12.12
CA GLY A 21 -17.79 14.05 11.78
C GLY A 21 -16.31 14.43 11.63
N ALA A 22 -15.98 15.72 11.56
CA ALA A 22 -14.62 16.22 11.43
C ALA A 22 -14.47 17.61 12.08
N PHE A 23 -13.22 17.96 12.46
CA PHE A 23 -12.85 19.27 12.97
C PHE A 23 -11.54 19.72 12.33
N GLU A 24 -11.54 20.91 11.72
CA GLU A 24 -10.35 21.52 11.13
C GLU A 24 -9.50 22.14 12.24
N LEU A 25 -8.26 21.67 12.40
CA LEU A 25 -7.31 22.21 13.37
C LEU A 25 -6.68 23.50 12.87
N GLU A 26 -6.16 23.46 11.65
CA GLU A 26 -5.53 24.58 10.96
C GLU A 26 -6.02 24.60 9.52
N LYS A 27 -6.41 25.79 9.04
CA LYS A 27 -6.97 25.96 7.70
C LYS A 27 -5.91 25.76 6.62
N HIS A 28 -4.70 26.28 6.85
CA HIS A 28 -3.58 26.20 5.92
C HIS A 28 -2.25 26.13 6.69
N CYS A 29 -1.45 25.11 6.42
CA CYS A 29 -0.10 24.95 6.96
C CYS A 29 0.90 25.02 5.79
N TYR A 30 1.19 26.23 5.31
CA TYR A 30 2.17 26.45 4.24
C TYR A 30 3.39 27.18 4.76
N GLU A 31 4.50 27.06 4.03
CA GLU A 31 5.72 27.85 4.26
C GLU A 31 6.28 27.79 5.70
N LEU A 32 6.05 26.69 6.41
CA LEU A 32 6.60 26.49 7.77
C LEU A 32 8.12 26.68 7.79
N HIS A 33 8.80 26.21 6.76
CA HIS A 33 10.24 26.40 6.56
C HIS A 33 10.68 27.87 6.48
N MET A 34 9.77 28.78 6.13
CA MET A 34 10.04 30.21 6.06
C MET A 34 9.83 30.92 7.40
N GLN A 35 9.23 30.27 8.40
CA GLN A 35 8.98 30.90 9.69
C GLN A 35 10.31 31.27 10.35
N PRO A 36 10.43 32.50 10.90
CA PRO A 36 11.61 32.89 11.66
C PRO A 36 11.73 32.04 12.93
N LEU A 37 12.94 31.70 13.31
CA LEU A 37 13.21 31.15 14.64
C LEU A 37 12.90 32.20 15.70
N SER A 38 12.26 31.78 16.78
CA SER A 38 11.98 32.66 17.93
C SER A 38 13.27 33.08 18.65
N GLU A 39 13.22 34.19 19.39
CA GLU A 39 14.34 34.64 20.22
C GLU A 39 14.82 33.55 21.19
N THR A 40 13.88 32.78 21.75
CA THR A 40 14.17 31.64 22.65
C THR A 40 14.93 30.52 21.92
N GLU A 41 14.58 30.23 20.67
CA GLU A 41 15.28 29.24 19.85
C GLU A 41 16.69 29.73 19.50
N LEU A 42 16.84 31.01 19.18
CA LEU A 42 18.11 31.65 18.84
C LEU A 42 19.04 31.88 20.05
N HIS A 43 18.49 31.93 21.27
CA HIS A 43 19.32 32.12 22.46
C HIS A 43 20.37 31.01 22.60
N GLY A 44 21.65 31.38 22.54
CA GLY A 44 22.78 30.44 22.57
C GLY A 44 22.99 29.65 21.26
N ALA A 45 22.38 30.08 20.16
CA ALA A 45 22.69 29.59 18.83
C ALA A 45 23.84 30.39 18.19
N GLU A 46 24.64 29.71 17.39
CA GLU A 46 25.71 30.28 16.56
C GLU A 46 25.22 30.33 15.11
N ILE A 47 25.54 31.41 14.39
CA ILE A 47 25.25 31.55 12.97
C ILE A 47 26.58 31.47 12.22
N ILE A 48 26.71 30.48 11.33
CA ILE A 48 27.85 30.34 10.44
C ILE A 48 27.50 31.09 9.15
N GLU A 49 28.07 32.28 8.96
CA GLU A 49 27.76 33.14 7.81
C GLU A 49 28.14 32.50 6.47
N GLU A 50 29.22 31.72 6.39
CA GLU A 50 29.66 31.13 5.11
C GLU A 50 28.67 30.10 4.57
N THR A 51 28.05 29.31 5.46
CA THR A 51 27.09 28.28 5.07
C THR A 51 25.65 28.75 5.23
N GLY A 52 25.40 29.75 6.06
CA GLY A 52 24.09 30.17 6.54
C GLY A 52 23.49 29.22 7.58
N ASP A 53 24.28 28.35 8.22
CA ASP A 53 23.76 27.44 9.24
C ASP A 53 23.48 28.16 10.57
N VAL A 54 22.32 27.90 11.16
CA VAL A 54 22.01 28.31 12.54
C VAL A 54 22.14 27.08 13.43
N ILE A 55 23.16 27.03 14.27
CA ILE A 55 23.55 25.85 15.05
C ILE A 55 23.30 26.08 16.53
N LYS A 56 22.67 25.09 17.19
CA LYS A 56 22.50 25.07 18.65
C LYS A 56 22.77 23.68 19.17
N ASN A 57 23.60 23.56 20.20
CA ASN A 57 24.00 22.28 20.80
C ASN A 57 24.52 21.26 19.77
N GLY A 58 25.33 21.74 18.80
CA GLY A 58 25.90 20.90 17.73
C GLY A 58 24.90 20.41 16.67
N LYS A 59 23.68 20.97 16.62
CA LYS A 59 22.66 20.64 15.61
C LYS A 59 22.23 21.87 14.84
N ILE A 60 21.99 21.72 13.54
CA ILE A 60 21.40 22.78 12.71
C ILE A 60 19.91 22.89 13.08
N ILE A 61 19.52 24.03 13.63
CA ILE A 61 18.14 24.33 14.04
C ILE A 61 17.41 25.22 13.02
N GLY A 62 18.15 25.89 12.14
CA GLY A 62 17.60 26.70 11.05
C GLY A 62 18.65 27.12 10.04
N VAL A 63 18.25 28.00 9.14
CA VAL A 63 19.09 28.56 8.08
C VAL A 63 18.89 30.06 7.95
N LEU A 64 19.99 30.80 7.80
CA LEU A 64 19.98 32.22 7.50
C LEU A 64 19.63 32.42 6.01
N VAL A 65 18.51 33.09 5.77
CA VAL A 65 18.02 33.42 4.42
C VAL A 65 17.61 34.89 4.42
N ASP A 66 18.24 35.69 3.58
CA ASP A 66 18.04 37.14 3.47
C ASP A 66 18.18 37.87 4.82
N GLY A 67 19.17 37.47 5.62
CA GLY A 67 19.43 38.04 6.95
C GLY A 67 18.47 37.59 8.05
N ILE A 68 17.53 36.69 7.75
CA ILE A 68 16.57 36.15 8.72
C ILE A 68 16.89 34.69 8.99
N ALA A 69 17.08 34.33 10.26
CA ALA A 69 17.24 32.95 10.69
C ALA A 69 15.87 32.24 10.65
N ARG A 70 15.66 31.39 9.65
CA ARG A 70 14.40 30.67 9.40
C ARG A 70 14.49 29.23 9.86
N GLN A 71 13.37 28.63 10.23
CA GLN A 71 13.26 27.25 10.69
C GLN A 71 13.79 26.23 9.65
N GLY A 72 13.58 26.52 8.37
CA GLY A 72 13.96 25.64 7.28
C GLY A 72 13.13 24.35 7.21
N PHE A 73 13.49 23.48 6.27
CA PHE A 73 12.81 22.20 6.07
C PHE A 73 13.05 21.24 7.25
N PRO A 74 12.17 20.25 7.49
CA PRO A 74 12.37 19.24 8.53
C PRO A 74 13.41 18.17 8.11
N THR A 75 14.54 18.61 7.56
CA THR A 75 15.70 17.81 7.14
C THR A 75 16.88 18.07 8.09
N PRO A 76 17.90 17.18 8.15
CA PRO A 76 19.09 17.42 8.97
C PRO A 76 19.79 18.75 8.67
N SER A 77 19.86 19.14 7.39
CA SER A 77 20.47 20.40 6.96
C SER A 77 19.55 21.62 7.03
N ARG A 78 18.27 21.45 7.38
CA ARG A 78 17.21 22.48 7.30
C ARG A 78 16.98 23.06 5.90
N ARG A 79 17.55 22.42 4.86
CA ARG A 79 17.41 22.79 3.44
C ARG A 79 16.69 21.70 2.65
N GLN A 80 16.33 22.01 1.41
CA GLN A 80 15.92 21.00 0.45
C GLN A 80 17.16 20.22 -0.01
N GLU A 81 17.24 18.95 0.36
CA GLU A 81 18.43 18.10 0.12
C GLU A 81 18.34 17.41 -1.25
N PHE A 82 18.93 18.02 -2.29
CA PHE A 82 19.15 17.32 -3.56
C PHE A 82 20.18 16.20 -3.43
N PHE A 83 21.19 16.42 -2.58
CA PHE A 83 22.13 15.41 -2.14
C PHE A 83 21.77 14.97 -0.72
N SER A 84 21.45 13.69 -0.55
CA SER A 84 21.12 13.11 0.75
C SER A 84 22.38 12.55 1.41
N GLN A 85 22.97 13.33 2.32
CA GLN A 85 24.02 12.83 3.22
C GLN A 85 23.51 11.63 4.04
N THR A 86 22.22 11.61 4.39
CA THR A 86 21.58 10.46 5.05
C THR A 86 21.74 9.18 4.23
N LEU A 87 21.42 9.17 2.94
CA LEU A 87 21.57 7.95 2.14
C LEU A 87 23.03 7.51 2.04
N LYS A 88 23.96 8.45 1.86
CA LYS A 88 25.41 8.17 1.82
C LYS A 88 25.90 7.53 3.12
N ASP A 89 25.61 8.12 4.27
CA ASP A 89 26.05 7.63 5.59
C ASP A 89 25.45 6.25 5.93
N TRP A 90 24.28 5.95 5.36
CA TRP A 90 23.59 4.67 5.51
C TRP A 90 23.96 3.64 4.43
N GLY A 91 25.05 3.90 3.71
CA GLY A 91 25.63 2.99 2.73
C GLY A 91 25.04 3.08 1.33
N TRP A 92 24.00 3.87 1.10
CA TRP A 92 23.28 4.06 -0.18
C TRP A 92 23.75 5.28 -0.96
N GLY A 93 25.07 5.49 -1.02
CA GLY A 93 25.69 6.65 -1.68
C GLY A 93 25.38 6.76 -3.18
N GLU A 94 25.16 5.64 -3.87
CA GLU A 94 24.76 5.62 -5.28
C GLU A 94 23.37 6.22 -5.54
N TYR A 95 22.54 6.35 -4.49
CA TYR A 95 21.22 6.97 -4.54
C TYR A 95 21.16 8.28 -3.76
N ALA A 96 22.30 8.86 -3.38
CA ALA A 96 22.35 10.13 -2.67
C ALA A 96 21.80 11.29 -3.50
N PHE A 97 21.81 11.20 -4.83
CA PHE A 97 21.09 12.08 -5.73
C PHE A 97 19.86 11.38 -6.33
N PRO A 98 18.80 12.11 -6.70
CA PRO A 98 17.74 11.57 -7.55
C PRO A 98 18.33 10.95 -8.82
N THR A 99 18.01 9.67 -9.05
CA THR A 99 18.53 8.91 -10.18
C THR A 99 17.50 7.87 -10.65
N TYR A 100 17.80 7.23 -11.77
CA TYR A 100 16.94 6.19 -12.33
C TYR A 100 17.27 4.81 -11.75
N ILE A 101 16.26 4.16 -11.17
CA ILE A 101 16.36 2.80 -10.61
C ILE A 101 15.41 1.89 -11.40
N LYS A 102 15.95 0.85 -12.05
CA LYS A 102 15.14 -0.18 -12.71
C LYS A 102 14.48 -1.06 -11.64
N SER A 103 13.16 -1.02 -11.56
CA SER A 103 12.40 -1.84 -10.61
C SER A 103 12.40 -3.32 -10.99
N HIS A 104 11.93 -4.17 -10.08
CA HIS A 104 11.84 -5.61 -10.32
C HIS A 104 10.94 -5.94 -11.52
N ILE A 105 9.89 -5.16 -11.79
CA ILE A 105 8.97 -5.31 -12.95
C ILE A 105 9.42 -4.57 -14.22
N HIS A 106 10.63 -4.01 -14.26
CA HIS A 106 11.14 -3.36 -15.48
C HIS A 106 11.11 -4.36 -16.66
N PRO A 107 10.81 -3.94 -17.91
CA PRO A 107 10.69 -4.86 -19.06
C PRO A 107 11.91 -5.78 -19.29
N GLU A 108 13.13 -5.30 -19.01
CA GLU A 108 14.36 -6.13 -19.09
C GLU A 108 14.42 -7.26 -18.05
N LYS A 109 13.62 -7.19 -17.00
CA LYS A 109 13.52 -8.18 -15.93
C LYS A 109 12.37 -9.16 -16.15
N LEU A 110 11.54 -8.95 -17.18
CA LEU A 110 10.42 -9.84 -17.52
C LEU A 110 10.91 -10.95 -18.45
N ASP A 111 10.59 -12.19 -18.10
CA ASP A 111 10.89 -13.36 -18.91
C ASP A 111 9.92 -13.48 -20.10
N LYS A 112 10.36 -12.99 -21.25
CA LYS A 112 9.58 -13.05 -22.50
C LYS A 112 9.26 -14.49 -22.94
N SER A 113 10.08 -15.48 -22.55
CA SER A 113 9.82 -16.88 -22.93
C SER A 113 8.63 -17.48 -22.18
N LYS A 114 8.22 -16.85 -21.08
CA LYS A 114 7.08 -17.23 -20.24
C LYS A 114 5.87 -16.30 -20.41
N ASP A 115 5.93 -15.36 -21.35
CA ASP A 115 4.92 -14.29 -21.49
C ASP A 115 4.67 -13.55 -20.17
N GLU A 116 5.74 -13.25 -19.41
CA GLU A 116 5.60 -12.45 -18.18
C GLU A 116 5.11 -11.03 -18.50
N VAL A 117 4.07 -10.62 -17.78
CA VAL A 117 3.45 -9.29 -17.85
C VAL A 117 3.40 -8.64 -16.47
N VAL A 118 3.11 -7.34 -16.44
CA VAL A 118 2.95 -6.59 -15.18
C VAL A 118 1.51 -6.63 -14.72
N LEU A 119 1.28 -7.01 -13.46
CA LEU A 119 0.01 -6.85 -12.76
C LEU A 119 0.00 -5.54 -11.96
N VAL A 120 -0.95 -4.66 -12.31
CA VAL A 120 -1.28 -3.46 -11.54
C VAL A 120 -2.41 -3.77 -10.56
N ALA A 121 -2.04 -3.97 -9.29
CA ALA A 121 -2.97 -4.24 -8.20
C ALA A 121 -3.44 -2.98 -7.44
N THR A 122 -2.84 -1.82 -7.76
CA THR A 122 -2.83 -0.61 -6.93
C THR A 122 -3.82 0.46 -7.36
N PHE A 123 -4.49 0.31 -8.50
CA PHE A 123 -5.50 1.28 -8.90
C PHE A 123 -6.69 1.27 -7.94
N ARG A 124 -7.43 2.39 -7.91
CA ARG A 124 -8.53 2.62 -6.98
C ARG A 124 -9.84 2.76 -7.73
N LEU A 125 -10.87 2.07 -7.25
CA LEU A 125 -12.23 2.29 -7.72
C LEU A 125 -12.79 3.49 -6.95
N PRO A 126 -13.36 4.50 -7.61
CA PRO A 126 -13.76 5.76 -6.97
C PRO A 126 -14.86 5.57 -5.91
N THR A 127 -15.59 4.48 -5.98
CA THR A 127 -16.68 4.08 -5.08
C THR A 127 -16.21 3.29 -3.86
N LEU A 128 -14.96 2.81 -3.83
CA LEU A 128 -14.46 1.93 -2.78
C LEU A 128 -13.21 2.48 -2.11
N ILE A 129 -13.22 2.48 -0.77
CA ILE A 129 -12.10 2.93 0.05
C ILE A 129 -11.33 1.70 0.54
N HIS A 130 -10.36 1.24 -0.26
CA HIS A 130 -9.65 -0.02 -0.02
C HIS A 130 -10.65 -1.14 0.27
N THR A 131 -10.45 -1.87 1.37
CA THR A 131 -11.34 -2.94 1.82
C THR A 131 -12.49 -2.42 2.70
N ARG A 132 -12.50 -1.13 3.11
CA ARG A 132 -13.41 -0.62 4.16
C ARG A 132 -14.85 -0.44 3.69
N SER A 133 -15.07 -0.24 2.39
CA SER A 133 -16.41 0.04 1.83
C SER A 133 -17.29 -1.19 1.64
N GLY A 134 -16.77 -2.42 1.82
CA GLY A 134 -17.56 -3.64 1.63
C GLY A 134 -18.81 -3.70 2.51
N ASN A 135 -18.84 -2.97 3.64
CA ASN A 135 -19.99 -2.91 4.53
C ASN A 135 -21.05 -1.84 4.18
N ALA A 136 -20.84 -1.08 3.11
CA ALA A 136 -21.82 -0.12 2.61
C ALA A 136 -22.56 -0.73 1.40
N LYS A 137 -23.83 -1.13 1.58
CA LYS A 137 -24.61 -1.83 0.55
C LYS A 137 -24.70 -1.06 -0.77
N TRP A 138 -24.98 0.25 -0.72
CA TRP A 138 -25.05 1.09 -1.92
C TRP A 138 -23.73 1.18 -2.68
N LEU A 139 -22.58 1.20 -1.99
CA LEU A 139 -21.27 1.21 -2.64
C LEU A 139 -20.95 -0.17 -3.24
N ALA A 140 -21.31 -1.25 -2.54
CA ALA A 140 -21.18 -2.61 -3.04
C ALA A 140 -22.05 -2.83 -4.28
N GLU A 141 -23.28 -2.31 -4.30
CA GLU A 141 -24.19 -2.38 -5.45
C GLU A 141 -23.58 -1.74 -6.70
N ILE A 142 -22.90 -0.60 -6.58
CA ILE A 142 -22.23 0.06 -7.71
C ILE A 142 -20.96 -0.71 -8.15
N SER A 143 -20.25 -1.33 -7.22
CA SER A 143 -18.94 -1.96 -7.47
C SER A 143 -18.88 -3.37 -6.89
N ASN A 144 -19.65 -4.25 -7.53
CA ASN A 144 -19.81 -5.66 -7.17
C ASN A 144 -19.04 -6.63 -8.08
N ARG A 145 -18.12 -6.16 -8.93
CA ARG A 145 -17.33 -7.06 -9.80
C ARG A 145 -15.84 -6.81 -9.68
N ASN A 146 -15.06 -7.88 -9.67
CA ASN A 146 -13.62 -7.82 -9.51
C ASN A 146 -12.84 -8.47 -10.68
N PRO A 147 -13.11 -8.13 -11.95
CA PRO A 147 -12.44 -8.81 -13.05
C PRO A 147 -10.97 -8.38 -13.19
N VAL A 148 -10.19 -9.22 -13.86
CA VAL A 148 -8.86 -8.89 -14.37
C VAL A 148 -9.01 -8.16 -15.70
N TRP A 149 -8.56 -6.92 -15.77
CA TRP A 149 -8.60 -6.09 -16.97
C TRP A 149 -7.46 -6.50 -17.89
N ILE A 150 -7.81 -6.84 -19.13
CA ILE A 150 -6.87 -7.34 -20.14
C ILE A 150 -7.08 -6.55 -21.42
N ASN A 151 -5.97 -6.15 -22.06
CA ASN A 151 -6.02 -5.47 -23.34
C ASN A 151 -6.60 -6.40 -24.45
N VAL A 152 -7.28 -5.83 -25.45
CA VAL A 152 -7.81 -6.58 -26.60
C VAL A 152 -6.76 -7.42 -27.34
N GLU A 153 -5.51 -6.96 -27.45
CA GLU A 153 -4.40 -7.68 -28.09
C GLU A 153 -3.92 -8.86 -27.25
N ASP A 154 -3.74 -8.65 -25.94
CA ASP A 154 -3.34 -9.69 -25.00
C ASP A 154 -4.44 -10.77 -24.87
N ALA A 155 -5.71 -10.36 -24.87
CA ALA A 155 -6.85 -11.28 -24.86
C ALA A 155 -6.88 -12.18 -26.11
N LYS A 156 -6.59 -11.61 -27.30
CA LYS A 156 -6.42 -12.38 -28.54
C LYS A 156 -5.23 -13.32 -28.45
N ARG A 157 -4.07 -12.85 -27.95
CA ARG A 157 -2.85 -13.67 -27.76
C ARG A 157 -3.14 -14.90 -26.88
N TRP A 158 -3.85 -14.71 -25.77
CA TRP A 158 -4.17 -15.79 -24.83
C TRP A 158 -5.46 -16.55 -25.17
N GLY A 159 -6.18 -16.14 -26.22
CA GLY A 159 -7.42 -16.76 -26.67
C GLY A 159 -8.53 -16.74 -25.63
N VAL A 160 -8.66 -15.64 -24.88
CA VAL A 160 -9.68 -15.43 -23.83
C VAL A 160 -10.63 -14.28 -24.21
N LYS A 161 -11.86 -14.35 -23.72
CA LYS A 161 -12.88 -13.29 -23.86
C LYS A 161 -13.42 -12.87 -22.50
N THR A 162 -14.12 -11.73 -22.47
CA THR A 162 -14.79 -11.25 -21.26
C THR A 162 -15.69 -12.34 -20.66
N GLY A 163 -15.53 -12.57 -19.36
CA GLY A 163 -16.27 -13.57 -18.60
C GLY A 163 -15.58 -14.92 -18.45
N ASP A 164 -14.60 -15.24 -19.31
CA ASP A 164 -13.79 -16.46 -19.18
C ASP A 164 -13.01 -16.46 -17.86
N LEU A 165 -12.74 -17.66 -17.34
CA LEU A 165 -11.87 -17.83 -16.18
C LEU A 165 -10.42 -18.02 -16.61
N ILE A 166 -9.54 -17.35 -15.87
CA ILE A 166 -8.08 -17.44 -16.03
C ILE A 166 -7.42 -17.68 -14.68
N ARG A 167 -6.24 -18.30 -14.70
CA ARG A 167 -5.28 -18.21 -13.61
C ARG A 167 -4.37 -17.02 -13.84
N VAL A 168 -4.21 -16.20 -12.80
CA VAL A 168 -3.16 -15.21 -12.70
C VAL A 168 -2.06 -15.81 -11.84
N ASN A 169 -1.00 -16.27 -12.49
CA ASN A 169 0.12 -16.95 -11.83
C ASN A 169 1.15 -15.93 -11.36
N THR A 170 1.50 -16.00 -10.08
CA THR A 170 2.53 -15.22 -9.41
C THR A 170 3.73 -16.11 -9.10
N GLU A 171 4.82 -15.53 -8.58
CA GLU A 171 6.02 -16.30 -8.17
C GLU A 171 5.72 -17.35 -7.07
N ILE A 172 4.70 -17.12 -6.23
CA ILE A 172 4.41 -17.94 -5.04
C ILE A 172 3.10 -18.72 -5.13
N GLY A 173 2.36 -18.62 -6.23
CA GLY A 173 1.03 -19.24 -6.33
C GLY A 173 0.18 -18.63 -7.43
N TYR A 174 -1.14 -18.75 -7.34
CA TYR A 174 -2.06 -18.19 -8.33
C TYR A 174 -3.42 -17.87 -7.72
N PHE A 175 -4.19 -17.06 -8.44
CA PHE A 175 -5.61 -16.87 -8.17
C PHE A 175 -6.42 -16.99 -9.46
N VAL A 176 -7.64 -17.52 -9.34
CA VAL A 176 -8.57 -17.72 -10.46
C VAL A 176 -9.59 -16.59 -10.48
N ASN A 177 -9.70 -15.89 -11.61
CA ASN A 177 -10.59 -14.74 -11.74
C ASN A 177 -11.16 -14.62 -13.17
N ARG A 178 -12.17 -13.78 -13.35
CA ARG A 178 -12.80 -13.50 -14.63
C ARG A 178 -12.05 -12.44 -15.42
N VAL A 179 -12.03 -12.62 -16.73
CA VAL A 179 -11.49 -11.63 -17.67
C VAL A 179 -12.49 -10.50 -17.93
N TRP A 180 -11.99 -9.27 -17.99
CA TRP A 180 -12.65 -8.12 -18.61
C TRP A 180 -11.76 -7.57 -19.72
N VAL A 181 -12.15 -7.79 -20.98
CA VAL A 181 -11.40 -7.30 -22.14
C VAL A 181 -11.74 -5.83 -22.39
N THR A 182 -10.72 -4.98 -22.50
CA THR A 182 -10.88 -3.53 -22.69
C THR A 182 -9.68 -2.91 -23.41
N GLU A 183 -9.89 -1.82 -24.14
CA GLU A 183 -8.80 -1.03 -24.74
C GLU A 183 -8.18 -0.02 -23.75
N SER A 184 -8.78 0.14 -22.56
CA SER A 184 -8.37 1.13 -21.54
C SER A 184 -7.14 0.73 -20.71
N ILE A 185 -6.43 -0.33 -21.11
CA ILE A 185 -5.20 -0.79 -20.47
C ILE A 185 -4.13 -1.06 -21.52
N LYS A 186 -2.88 -0.74 -21.21
CA LYS A 186 -1.76 -0.91 -22.14
C LYS A 186 -1.50 -2.42 -22.43
N PRO A 187 -1.21 -2.83 -23.67
CA PRO A 187 -0.71 -4.17 -23.96
C PRO A 187 0.52 -4.53 -23.12
N GLY A 188 0.57 -5.78 -22.64
CA GLY A 188 1.60 -6.30 -21.72
C GLY A 188 1.41 -5.88 -20.25
N VAL A 189 0.26 -5.29 -19.91
CA VAL A 189 -0.14 -4.94 -18.55
C VAL A 189 -1.54 -5.47 -18.29
N VAL A 190 -1.72 -6.12 -17.15
CA VAL A 190 -3.03 -6.51 -16.63
C VAL A 190 -3.30 -5.76 -15.33
N ALA A 191 -4.57 -5.54 -15.00
CA ALA A 191 -4.93 -4.85 -13.77
C ALA A 191 -6.04 -5.60 -13.03
N CYS A 192 -5.93 -5.71 -11.71
CA CYS A 192 -6.98 -6.27 -10.88
C CYS A 192 -7.08 -5.50 -9.56
N SER A 193 -8.29 -5.11 -9.19
CA SER A 193 -8.54 -4.20 -8.07
C SER A 193 -8.44 -4.94 -6.73
N HIS A 194 -7.66 -4.43 -5.77
CA HIS A 194 -7.54 -5.03 -4.43
C HIS A 194 -8.74 -4.77 -3.47
N HIS A 195 -9.80 -4.09 -3.90
CA HIS A 195 -10.87 -3.62 -2.99
C HIS A 195 -11.81 -4.74 -2.54
N MET A 196 -11.94 -5.77 -3.37
CA MET A 196 -12.86 -6.89 -3.18
C MET A 196 -12.10 -8.18 -2.88
N GLY A 197 -12.82 -9.29 -2.66
CA GLY A 197 -12.22 -10.56 -2.27
C GLY A 197 -12.18 -10.78 -0.78
N ARG A 198 -13.09 -10.15 -0.01
CA ARG A 198 -13.27 -10.53 1.39
C ARG A 198 -13.81 -11.96 1.42
N TRP A 199 -13.41 -12.69 2.45
CA TRP A 199 -13.80 -14.07 2.63
C TRP A 199 -14.05 -14.37 4.10
N ARG A 200 -14.78 -15.45 4.33
CA ARG A 200 -15.09 -16.01 5.64
C ARG A 200 -15.07 -17.53 5.54
N ARG A 201 -14.87 -18.23 6.65
CA ARG A 201 -14.99 -19.68 6.77
C ARG A 201 -16.27 -20.04 7.51
N LYS A 202 -16.67 -21.31 7.47
CA LYS A 202 -17.90 -21.79 8.14
C LYS A 202 -17.88 -21.56 9.66
N GLN A 203 -16.70 -21.62 10.27
CA GLN A 203 -16.51 -21.41 11.71
C GLN A 203 -16.39 -19.94 12.12
N ASP A 204 -16.22 -19.01 11.17
CA ASP A 204 -16.09 -17.59 11.51
C ASP A 204 -17.47 -17.02 11.90
N PRO A 205 -17.54 -16.01 12.79
CA PRO A 205 -18.81 -15.40 13.18
C PRO A 205 -19.62 -14.93 11.96
N GLY A 206 -20.95 -15.01 12.08
CA GLY A 206 -21.86 -14.42 11.10
C GLY A 206 -21.52 -12.95 10.86
N GLY A 207 -21.40 -12.56 9.60
CA GLY A 207 -20.99 -11.22 9.20
C GLY A 207 -21.57 -10.83 7.85
N ASN A 208 -21.02 -9.79 7.25
CA ASN A 208 -21.43 -9.31 5.94
C ASN A 208 -21.32 -10.42 4.87
N ARG A 209 -22.45 -10.83 4.31
CA ARG A 209 -22.55 -11.85 3.24
C ARG A 209 -22.71 -11.24 1.85
N TRP A 210 -22.95 -9.93 1.74
CA TRP A 210 -23.11 -9.24 0.45
C TRP A 210 -21.79 -8.78 -0.17
N ALA A 211 -20.67 -8.88 0.56
CA ALA A 211 -19.35 -8.52 0.07
C ALA A 211 -18.25 -9.53 0.46
N ALA A 212 -18.60 -10.69 1.03
CA ALA A 212 -17.63 -11.71 1.43
C ALA A 212 -18.04 -13.13 1.01
N ASN A 213 -17.12 -13.83 0.35
CA ASN A 213 -17.31 -15.22 -0.08
C ASN A 213 -17.13 -16.20 1.08
N LEU A 214 -17.86 -17.31 1.08
CA LEU A 214 -17.55 -18.46 1.94
C LEU A 214 -16.44 -19.28 1.27
N VAL A 215 -15.35 -19.51 2.01
CA VAL A 215 -14.20 -20.26 1.50
C VAL A 215 -13.83 -21.41 2.42
N LYS A 216 -13.28 -22.46 1.82
CA LYS A 216 -12.56 -23.53 2.50
C LYS A 216 -11.07 -23.31 2.32
N VAL A 217 -10.32 -23.20 3.41
CA VAL A 217 -8.85 -23.09 3.39
C VAL A 217 -8.28 -24.41 3.89
N GLU A 218 -7.43 -25.02 3.09
CA GLU A 218 -6.82 -26.32 3.38
C GLU A 218 -5.36 -26.34 2.96
N GLN A 219 -4.55 -27.02 3.76
CA GLN A 219 -3.18 -27.34 3.41
C GLN A 219 -3.20 -28.63 2.59
N VAL A 220 -2.93 -28.52 1.29
CA VAL A 220 -2.98 -29.67 0.37
C VAL A 220 -1.69 -30.49 0.43
N GLU A 221 -0.57 -29.84 0.73
CA GLU A 221 0.73 -30.43 1.04
C GLU A 221 1.46 -29.52 2.04
N GLU A 222 2.55 -29.98 2.64
CA GLU A 222 3.37 -29.13 3.52
C GLU A 222 3.77 -27.82 2.82
N GLY A 223 3.54 -26.69 3.50
CA GLY A 223 3.72 -25.34 2.94
C GLY A 223 2.78 -24.91 1.80
N LYS A 224 1.94 -25.80 1.24
CA LYS A 224 1.06 -25.50 0.10
C LYS A 224 -0.40 -25.41 0.52
N TRP A 225 -0.97 -24.23 0.34
CA TRP A 225 -2.32 -23.90 0.77
C TRP A 225 -3.22 -23.63 -0.42
N ARG A 226 -4.43 -24.20 -0.35
CA ARG A 226 -5.52 -23.93 -1.28
C ARG A 226 -6.66 -23.26 -0.52
N MET A 227 -7.13 -22.13 -1.05
CA MET A 227 -8.37 -21.50 -0.65
C MET A 227 -9.36 -21.67 -1.79
N THR A 228 -10.46 -22.34 -1.48
CA THR A 228 -11.47 -22.75 -2.44
C THR A 228 -12.75 -21.97 -2.19
N ASN A 229 -13.32 -21.37 -3.23
CA ASN A 229 -14.60 -20.66 -3.10
C ASN A 229 -15.75 -21.69 -3.03
N GLU A 230 -16.39 -21.81 -1.85
CA GLU A 230 -17.52 -22.72 -1.64
C GLU A 230 -18.83 -22.06 -2.02
N GLU A 231 -19.06 -20.82 -1.58
CA GLU A 231 -20.27 -20.04 -1.88
C GLU A 231 -19.88 -18.58 -2.13
N GLY A 232 -20.30 -18.05 -3.27
CA GLY A 232 -20.18 -16.64 -3.59
C GLY A 232 -21.21 -15.78 -2.85
N VAL A 233 -21.30 -14.52 -3.24
CA VAL A 233 -22.35 -13.62 -2.76
C VAL A 233 -23.70 -14.06 -3.34
N SER A 234 -24.75 -14.02 -2.53
CA SER A 234 -26.13 -14.23 -2.97
C SER A 234 -27.10 -13.49 -2.07
N SER A 235 -28.34 -13.34 -2.51
CA SER A 235 -29.43 -12.91 -1.63
C SER A 235 -29.69 -13.94 -0.53
N TYR A 236 -30.22 -13.45 0.60
CA TYR A 236 -30.64 -14.25 1.74
C TYR A 236 -31.68 -13.50 2.58
N GLU A 237 -32.54 -14.26 3.25
CA GLU A 237 -33.52 -13.70 4.19
C GLU A 237 -32.85 -13.29 5.50
N SER A 238 -33.19 -12.11 6.01
CA SER A 238 -32.74 -11.61 7.31
C SER A 238 -33.69 -10.55 7.86
N SER A 239 -33.41 -10.00 9.05
CA SER A 239 -34.15 -8.86 9.60
C SER A 239 -33.95 -7.57 8.80
N ASP A 240 -32.93 -7.53 7.96
CA ASP A 240 -32.64 -6.44 7.03
C ASP A 240 -33.24 -6.78 5.65
N PRO A 241 -34.29 -6.09 5.20
CA PRO A 241 -35.01 -6.46 3.98
C PRO A 241 -34.19 -6.31 2.71
N ASP A 242 -33.11 -5.51 2.72
CA ASP A 242 -32.27 -5.34 1.52
C ASP A 242 -31.48 -6.61 1.19
N THR A 243 -31.29 -7.53 2.15
CA THR A 243 -30.48 -8.74 1.92
C THR A 243 -31.14 -9.71 0.95
N SER A 244 -32.46 -9.66 0.79
CA SER A 244 -33.18 -10.46 -0.20
C SER A 244 -33.09 -9.86 -1.62
N LEU A 245 -32.69 -8.58 -1.74
CA LEU A 245 -32.61 -7.84 -3.01
C LEU A 245 -31.23 -7.89 -3.67
N ILE A 246 -30.24 -8.54 -3.05
CA ILE A 246 -28.88 -8.67 -3.60
C ILE A 246 -28.95 -9.42 -4.94
N PHE A 247 -28.59 -8.75 -6.03
CA PHE A 247 -28.62 -9.31 -7.39
C PHE A 247 -27.24 -9.68 -7.95
N TRP A 248 -26.16 -9.35 -7.24
CA TRP A 248 -24.79 -9.67 -7.67
C TRP A 248 -24.30 -10.95 -7.01
N SER A 249 -23.35 -11.61 -7.69
CA SER A 249 -22.78 -12.89 -7.24
C SER A 249 -21.26 -12.90 -7.08
N ASP A 250 -20.60 -11.82 -7.49
CA ASP A 250 -19.15 -11.66 -7.41
C ASP A 250 -18.78 -10.97 -6.08
N GLY A 251 -18.11 -11.71 -5.19
CA GLY A 251 -17.53 -11.18 -3.95
C GLY A 251 -16.05 -10.78 -4.08
N GLY A 252 -15.48 -10.90 -5.28
CA GLY A 252 -14.08 -10.66 -5.60
C GLY A 252 -13.11 -11.76 -5.22
N VAL A 253 -11.83 -11.53 -5.50
CA VAL A 253 -10.74 -12.48 -5.21
C VAL A 253 -9.65 -11.81 -4.39
N HIS A 254 -9.20 -12.46 -3.31
CA HIS A 254 -8.17 -11.92 -2.42
C HIS A 254 -6.75 -12.04 -3.03
N GLN A 255 -6.50 -11.37 -4.16
CA GLN A 255 -5.27 -11.51 -4.93
C GLN A 255 -3.97 -11.29 -4.11
N ASN A 256 -3.98 -10.37 -3.14
CA ASN A 256 -2.77 -9.98 -2.41
C ASN A 256 -2.11 -11.14 -1.63
N ILE A 257 -2.86 -12.20 -1.32
CA ILE A 257 -2.32 -13.40 -0.65
C ILE A 257 -1.33 -14.15 -1.54
N THR A 258 -1.46 -13.99 -2.86
CA THR A 258 -0.55 -14.58 -3.86
C THR A 258 0.67 -13.69 -4.15
N PHE A 259 0.81 -12.52 -3.51
CA PHE A 259 1.91 -11.62 -3.86
C PHE A 259 3.21 -12.03 -3.15
N PRO A 260 4.31 -12.21 -3.90
CA PRO A 260 5.62 -12.51 -3.33
C PRO A 260 6.06 -11.44 -2.32
N VAL A 261 6.78 -11.83 -1.26
CA VAL A 261 7.26 -10.90 -0.23
C VAL A 261 8.45 -10.08 -0.75
N GLN A 262 8.16 -8.90 -1.28
CA GLN A 262 9.12 -8.06 -2.01
C GLN A 262 9.26 -6.67 -1.35
N PRO A 263 9.92 -6.53 -0.20
CA PRO A 263 10.15 -5.24 0.43
C PRO A 263 11.28 -4.48 -0.28
N ASP A 264 11.03 -3.23 -0.66
CA ASP A 264 12.04 -2.31 -1.15
C ASP A 264 13.26 -2.30 -0.19
N PRO A 265 14.49 -2.57 -0.67
CA PRO A 265 15.64 -2.82 0.20
C PRO A 265 16.08 -1.64 1.08
N ILE A 266 15.64 -0.42 0.75
CA ILE A 266 16.03 0.82 1.46
C ILE A 266 14.93 1.22 2.46
N SER A 267 13.68 1.29 2.00
CA SER A 267 12.55 1.79 2.80
C SER A 267 11.84 0.70 3.61
N GLY A 268 11.95 -0.56 3.17
CA GLY A 268 11.19 -1.71 3.68
C GLY A 268 9.74 -1.78 3.20
N MET A 269 9.29 -0.85 2.34
CA MET A 269 7.93 -0.82 1.82
C MET A 269 7.71 -1.92 0.77
N HIS A 270 6.55 -2.58 0.78
CA HIS A 270 6.25 -3.64 -0.18
C HIS A 270 6.10 -3.10 -1.61
N CYS A 271 6.70 -3.79 -2.58
CA CYS A 271 6.54 -3.52 -4.00
C CYS A 271 5.24 -4.18 -4.52
N TRP A 272 4.19 -3.38 -4.72
CA TRP A 272 2.84 -3.90 -5.02
C TRP A 272 2.57 -4.28 -6.48
N HIS A 273 3.38 -3.81 -7.43
CA HIS A 273 3.28 -4.26 -8.82
C HIS A 273 3.95 -5.63 -8.94
N GLN A 274 3.28 -6.60 -9.55
CA GLN A 274 3.76 -7.98 -9.61
C GLN A 274 4.10 -8.39 -11.03
N LYS A 275 5.08 -9.28 -11.17
CA LYS A 275 5.23 -10.06 -12.40
C LYS A 275 4.26 -11.22 -12.34
N VAL A 276 3.53 -11.42 -13.42
CA VAL A 276 2.59 -12.53 -13.52
C VAL A 276 2.63 -13.15 -14.90
N THR A 277 2.17 -14.39 -15.01
CA THR A 277 1.78 -15.00 -16.28
C THR A 277 0.29 -15.30 -16.26
N ILE A 278 -0.34 -15.30 -17.44
CA ILE A 278 -1.76 -15.52 -17.60
C ILE A 278 -1.97 -16.81 -18.38
N GLU A 279 -2.83 -17.68 -17.88
CA GLU A 279 -3.30 -18.87 -18.60
C GLU A 279 -4.80 -19.06 -18.38
N LYS A 280 -5.43 -19.86 -19.26
CA LYS A 280 -6.82 -20.27 -19.06
C LYS A 280 -6.94 -21.07 -17.77
N ALA A 281 -8.06 -20.90 -17.05
CA ALA A 281 -8.36 -21.74 -15.91
C ALA A 281 -8.38 -23.22 -16.32
N HIS A 282 -7.85 -24.07 -15.46
CA HIS A 282 -7.78 -25.51 -15.69
C HIS A 282 -9.12 -26.17 -15.37
N GLU A 283 -9.28 -27.43 -15.78
CA GLU A 283 -10.45 -28.21 -15.37
C GLU A 283 -10.52 -28.31 -13.85
N GLY A 284 -11.70 -28.02 -13.28
CA GLY A 284 -11.93 -28.01 -11.83
C GLY A 284 -11.61 -26.70 -11.12
N ASP A 285 -10.98 -25.73 -11.77
CA ASP A 285 -10.82 -24.38 -11.22
C ASP A 285 -12.16 -23.67 -11.07
N ARG A 286 -12.36 -23.01 -9.93
CA ARG A 286 -13.51 -22.15 -9.69
C ARG A 286 -13.10 -20.70 -9.56
N TYR A 287 -14.04 -19.82 -9.89
CA TYR A 287 -13.92 -18.40 -9.63
C TYR A 287 -13.57 -18.14 -8.15
N GLY A 288 -12.48 -17.40 -7.90
CA GLY A 288 -12.02 -17.06 -6.56
C GLY A 288 -11.17 -18.12 -5.88
N ASP A 289 -10.87 -19.24 -6.53
CA ASP A 289 -9.87 -20.17 -6.03
C ASP A 289 -8.48 -19.51 -5.98
N ILE A 290 -7.75 -19.80 -4.91
CA ILE A 290 -6.40 -19.29 -4.65
C ILE A 290 -5.51 -20.45 -4.24
N PHE A 291 -4.28 -20.43 -4.69
CA PHE A 291 -3.22 -21.34 -4.24
C PHE A 291 -1.97 -20.54 -3.86
N VAL A 292 -1.31 -20.93 -2.78
CA VAL A 292 -0.06 -20.31 -2.31
C VAL A 292 0.90 -21.35 -1.77
N ASP A 293 2.18 -21.15 -2.05
CA ASP A 293 3.32 -21.90 -1.53
C ASP A 293 4.12 -20.99 -0.57
N THR A 294 4.09 -21.32 0.73
CA THR A 294 4.73 -20.52 1.78
C THR A 294 6.24 -20.66 1.79
N GLU A 295 6.78 -21.79 1.33
CA GLU A 295 8.23 -22.00 1.20
C GLU A 295 8.78 -21.12 0.09
N LYS A 296 8.08 -21.02 -1.04
CA LYS A 296 8.41 -20.03 -2.09
C LYS A 296 8.32 -18.61 -1.55
N ALA A 297 7.27 -18.27 -0.81
CA ALA A 297 7.14 -16.93 -0.22
C ALA A 297 8.33 -16.58 0.69
N PHE A 298 8.77 -17.53 1.52
CA PHE A 298 9.93 -17.33 2.38
C PHE A 298 11.25 -17.26 1.60
N SER A 299 11.42 -18.08 0.56
CA SER A 299 12.57 -18.04 -0.34
C SER A 299 12.71 -16.69 -1.06
N VAL A 300 11.60 -16.15 -1.58
CA VAL A 300 11.55 -14.80 -2.16
C VAL A 300 11.93 -13.76 -1.11
N TYR A 301 11.34 -13.83 0.09
CA TYR A 301 11.69 -12.92 1.18
C TYR A 301 13.20 -12.93 1.46
N LYS A 302 13.83 -14.10 1.54
CA LYS A 302 15.28 -14.23 1.76
C LYS A 302 16.10 -13.64 0.62
N LYS A 303 15.68 -13.84 -0.63
CA LYS A 303 16.31 -13.21 -1.80
C LYS A 303 16.27 -11.68 -1.72
N TRP A 304 15.12 -11.11 -1.36
CA TRP A 304 14.96 -9.66 -1.21
C TRP A 304 15.68 -9.11 0.03
N LEU A 305 15.68 -9.84 1.13
CA LEU A 305 16.48 -9.50 2.31
C LEU A 305 17.98 -9.43 1.96
N GLY A 306 18.45 -10.31 1.10
CA GLY A 306 19.82 -10.30 0.58
C GLY A 306 20.19 -9.07 -0.26
N LEU A 307 19.21 -8.28 -0.72
CA LEU A 307 19.45 -6.99 -1.39
C LEU A 307 19.65 -5.84 -0.41
N THR A 308 19.37 -6.04 0.88
CA THR A 308 19.49 -5.00 1.89
C THR A 308 20.95 -4.84 2.35
N ARG A 309 21.28 -3.68 2.90
CA ARG A 309 22.56 -3.43 3.58
C ARG A 309 22.35 -3.66 5.08
N PRO A 310 23.09 -4.58 5.73
CA PRO A 310 22.87 -4.86 7.14
C PRO A 310 23.26 -3.65 7.98
N GLY A 311 22.51 -3.42 9.06
CA GLY A 311 22.89 -2.45 10.09
C GLY A 311 24.00 -2.96 11.02
N PRO A 312 24.38 -2.16 12.03
CA PRO A 312 23.82 -0.84 12.32
C PRO A 312 24.27 0.21 11.30
N GLY A 313 23.46 1.25 11.16
CA GLY A 313 23.88 2.50 10.54
C GLY A 313 24.74 3.35 11.50
N PRO A 314 24.97 4.62 11.15
CA PRO A 314 25.73 5.57 11.97
C PRO A 314 25.29 5.59 13.44
N ASN A 315 26.26 5.68 14.36
CA ASN A 315 26.06 5.76 15.81
C ASN A 315 25.26 4.58 16.41
N GLY A 316 25.32 3.39 15.79
CA GLY A 316 24.62 2.20 16.30
C GLY A 316 23.11 2.20 16.03
N LEU A 317 22.62 3.06 15.13
CA LEU A 317 21.20 3.17 14.83
C LEU A 317 20.72 2.07 13.87
N ARG A 318 19.47 1.64 14.03
CA ARG A 318 18.74 0.73 13.13
C ARG A 318 18.07 1.49 11.98
N ARG A 319 17.76 2.78 12.17
CA ARG A 319 17.15 3.70 11.20
C ARG A 319 17.45 5.16 11.60
N PRO A 320 17.48 6.13 10.66
CA PRO A 320 17.59 7.55 11.02
C PRO A 320 16.45 8.04 11.91
N LEU A 321 16.76 8.87 12.92
CA LEU A 321 15.78 9.40 13.88
C LEU A 321 14.83 10.45 13.29
N TRP A 322 15.26 11.10 12.21
CA TRP A 322 14.51 12.16 11.51
C TRP A 322 13.55 11.65 10.43
N LEU A 323 13.58 10.35 10.10
CA LEU A 323 12.58 9.78 9.20
C LEU A 323 11.29 9.50 9.97
N GLY A 324 10.24 10.25 9.63
CA GLY A 324 8.92 10.13 10.26
C GLY A 324 8.34 8.70 10.18
N ARG A 325 7.60 8.32 11.22
CA ARG A 325 6.91 7.04 11.30
C ARG A 325 5.56 7.21 12.03
N PRO A 326 4.46 6.64 11.50
CA PRO A 326 3.24 6.46 12.28
C PRO A 326 3.55 5.66 13.55
N PHE A 327 3.08 6.15 14.70
CA PHE A 327 3.35 5.52 16.01
C PHE A 327 4.86 5.36 16.30
N ARG A 328 5.64 6.43 16.08
CA ARG A 328 7.09 6.45 16.34
C ARG A 328 7.39 6.00 17.79
N PRO A 329 8.20 4.94 17.99
CA PRO A 329 8.57 4.48 19.32
C PRO A 329 9.57 5.45 19.99
N SER A 330 9.90 5.19 21.26
CA SER A 330 10.90 5.95 21.99
C SER A 330 12.32 5.73 21.42
N ASP A 331 13.17 6.75 21.54
CA ASP A 331 14.48 6.82 20.86
C ASP A 331 15.39 5.63 21.14
N HIS A 332 15.37 5.08 22.37
CA HIS A 332 16.22 3.94 22.75
C HIS A 332 15.94 2.68 21.91
N THR A 333 14.76 2.55 21.30
CA THR A 333 14.39 1.41 20.43
C THR A 333 15.07 1.46 19.06
N PHE A 334 15.62 2.62 18.68
CA PHE A 334 16.33 2.79 17.42
C PHE A 334 17.78 2.33 17.51
N TYR A 335 18.33 2.10 18.69
CA TYR A 335 19.73 1.66 18.84
C TYR A 335 19.81 0.13 18.83
N VAL A 336 20.89 -0.40 18.24
CA VAL A 336 21.26 -1.81 18.44
C VAL A 336 21.75 -1.96 19.88
N ARG A 337 21.21 -2.96 20.57
CA ARG A 337 21.57 -3.28 21.96
C ARG A 337 22.81 -4.14 21.99
#